data_AF-A0AAN6SQX3-F1
#
_entry.id   AF-A0AAN6SQX3-F1
#
_cell.length_a   1.000
_cell.length_b   1.000
_cell.length_c   1.000
_cell.angle_alpha   90.00
_cell.angle_beta   90.00
_cell.angle_gamma   90.00
#
_symmetry.space_group_name_H-M   'P 1'
#
loop_
_entity.id
_entity.type
_entity.pdbx_description
1 polymer ?
#
loop_
_entity_poly.entity_id
_entity_poly.type
_entity_poly.pdbx_seq_one_letter_code
_entity_poly.pdbx_strand_id
1 'polypeptide(L)'
;MAADGQLMWNYDQDRYETKYHRWEWEDTAIRELKDGVLDTVSSDLLARARYKKATQVPANPPRHMERWLMEWESAVIEAKAQGVPETECSITWWDDFERVIRAPGIPSWTSFAQAFGILNSDRIDNNEISFGEKLKKKAKTEV
;
A
#
# COMPACT_ATOMS: atom_id res chain seq x y z
N MET A 1 37.32 58.07 -18.02
CA MET A 1 37.45 56.64 -18.41
C MET A 1 37.23 55.79 -17.17
N ALA A 2 35.97 55.42 -16.87
CA ALA A 2 35.63 54.56 -15.72
C ALA A 2 34.43 53.63 -15.99
N ALA A 3 33.90 53.61 -17.22
CA ALA A 3 32.65 52.91 -17.55
C ALA A 3 32.83 51.40 -17.75
N ASP A 4 34.00 50.94 -18.21
CA ASP A 4 34.22 49.52 -18.56
C ASP A 4 34.31 48.59 -17.34
N GLY A 5 34.80 49.07 -16.20
CA GLY A 5 34.93 48.25 -14.99
C GLY A 5 33.59 47.94 -14.31
N GLN A 6 32.61 48.84 -14.44
CA GLN A 6 31.30 48.73 -13.79
C GLN A 6 30.33 47.85 -14.60
N LEU A 7 30.47 47.83 -15.94
CA LEU A 7 29.73 46.92 -16.82
C LEU A 7 30.18 45.45 -16.64
N MET A 8 31.48 45.20 -16.48
CA MET A 8 32.01 43.86 -16.19
C MET A 8 31.53 43.33 -14.83
N TRP A 9 31.51 44.18 -13.81
CA TRP A 9 31.01 43.81 -12.48
C TRP A 9 29.53 43.42 -12.49
N ASN A 10 28.69 44.20 -13.18
CA ASN A 10 27.27 43.89 -13.32
C ASN A 10 27.03 42.60 -14.12
N TYR A 11 27.83 42.36 -15.17
CA TYR A 11 27.69 41.17 -16.01
C TYR A 11 28.11 39.88 -15.28
N ASP A 12 29.17 39.94 -14.48
CA ASP A 12 29.57 38.81 -13.65
C ASP A 12 28.56 38.59 -12.51
N GLN A 13 28.08 39.64 -11.87
CA GLN A 13 27.10 39.53 -10.79
C GLN A 13 25.78 38.91 -11.27
N ASP A 14 25.25 39.34 -12.41
CA ASP A 14 24.01 38.81 -12.99
C ASP A 14 24.16 37.33 -13.39
N ARG A 15 25.36 36.96 -13.87
CA ARG A 15 25.69 35.57 -14.20
C ARG A 15 25.86 34.69 -12.95
N TYR A 16 26.40 35.25 -11.86
CA TYR A 16 26.46 34.57 -10.56
C TYR A 16 25.07 34.38 -9.96
N GLU A 17 24.22 35.41 -9.95
CA GLU A 17 22.85 35.35 -9.42
C GLU A 17 21.99 34.36 -10.22
N THR A 18 22.07 34.38 -11.55
CA THR A 18 21.36 33.42 -12.41
C THR A 18 21.81 31.98 -12.15
N LYS A 19 23.12 31.78 -11.96
CA LYS A 19 23.66 30.45 -11.64
C LYS A 19 23.22 30.02 -10.25
N TYR A 20 23.31 30.89 -9.24
CA TYR A 20 22.92 30.60 -7.86
C TYR A 20 21.45 30.21 -7.75
N HIS A 21 20.56 31.00 -8.36
CA HIS A 21 19.14 30.66 -8.38
C HIS A 21 18.90 29.32 -9.08
N ARG A 22 19.57 29.04 -10.20
CA ARG A 22 19.47 27.72 -10.83
C ARG A 22 19.89 26.58 -9.89
N TRP A 23 20.97 26.75 -9.12
CA TRP A 23 21.40 25.76 -8.13
C TRP A 23 20.39 25.56 -7.00
N GLU A 24 19.75 26.63 -6.50
CA GLU A 24 18.71 26.55 -5.46
C GLU A 24 17.46 25.80 -5.95
N TRP A 25 17.05 26.05 -7.19
CA TRP A 25 15.95 25.33 -7.82
C TRP A 25 16.29 23.85 -8.01
N GLU A 26 17.51 23.54 -8.46
CA GLU A 26 17.98 22.15 -8.61
C GLU A 26 18.07 21.42 -7.26
N ASP A 27 18.57 22.07 -6.19
CA ASP A 27 18.64 21.46 -4.84
C ASP A 27 17.24 21.23 -4.25
N THR A 28 16.30 22.17 -4.47
CA THR A 28 14.90 22.03 -4.02
C THR A 28 14.21 20.88 -4.72
N ALA A 29 14.33 20.78 -6.05
CA ALA A 29 13.78 19.68 -6.82
C ALA A 29 14.37 18.31 -6.40
N ILE A 30 15.67 18.25 -6.10
CA ILE A 30 16.31 17.03 -5.58
C ILE A 30 15.75 16.65 -4.21
N ARG A 31 15.49 17.60 -3.31
CA ARG A 31 14.88 17.31 -2.01
C ARG A 31 13.46 16.79 -2.14
N GLU A 32 12.62 17.44 -2.95
CA GLU A 32 11.25 17.00 -3.19
C GLU A 32 11.19 15.60 -3.81
N LEU A 33 12.09 15.30 -4.75
CA LEU A 33 12.23 13.95 -5.30
C LEU A 33 12.68 12.94 -4.25
N LYS A 34 13.64 13.29 -3.39
CA LYS A 34 14.10 12.41 -2.30
C LYS A 34 13.01 12.13 -1.29
N ASP A 35 12.27 13.15 -0.87
CA ASP A 35 11.17 13.02 0.09
C ASP A 35 10.04 12.18 -0.50
N GLY A 36 9.66 12.42 -1.76
CA GLY A 36 8.67 11.60 -2.46
C GLY A 36 9.10 10.14 -2.63
N VAL A 37 10.39 9.89 -2.89
CA VAL A 37 10.96 8.52 -2.92
C VAL A 37 10.95 7.90 -1.52
N LEU A 38 11.27 8.66 -0.47
CA LEU A 38 11.26 8.17 0.90
C LEU A 38 9.83 7.78 1.34
N ASP A 39 8.85 8.59 1.00
CA ASP A 39 7.43 8.35 1.30
C ASP A 39 6.89 7.12 0.57
N THR A 40 7.21 6.98 -0.72
CA THR A 40 6.81 5.79 -1.51
C THR A 40 7.47 4.52 -0.97
N VAL A 41 8.78 4.53 -0.72
CA VAL A 41 9.50 3.39 -0.15
C VAL A 41 8.96 3.03 1.25
N SER A 42 8.64 4.04 2.08
CA SER A 42 8.05 3.84 3.40
C SER A 42 6.65 3.22 3.31
N SER A 43 5.82 3.70 2.39
CA SER A 43 4.48 3.17 2.10
C SER A 43 4.54 1.72 1.63
N ASP A 44 5.43 1.40 0.69
CA ASP A 44 5.62 0.04 0.16
C ASP A 44 6.06 -0.95 1.25
N LEU A 45 7.03 -0.55 2.08
CA LEU A 45 7.50 -1.37 3.19
C LEU A 45 6.38 -1.64 4.20
N LEU A 46 5.54 -0.65 4.47
CA LEU A 46 4.45 -0.75 5.42
C LEU A 46 3.31 -1.63 4.87
N ALA A 47 2.93 -1.47 3.61
CA ALA A 47 1.96 -2.32 2.92
C ALA A 47 2.44 -3.78 2.88
N ARG A 48 3.72 -4.00 2.56
CA ARG A 48 4.35 -5.33 2.56
C ARG A 48 4.36 -5.96 3.96
N ALA A 49 4.66 -5.18 5.01
CA ALA A 49 4.64 -5.67 6.38
C ALA A 49 3.22 -6.07 6.83
N ARG A 50 2.21 -5.26 6.50
CA ARG A 50 0.80 -5.57 6.78
C ARG A 50 0.33 -6.81 6.04
N TYR A 51 0.69 -6.93 4.76
CA TYR A 51 0.39 -8.11 3.95
C TYR A 51 1.00 -9.38 4.56
N LYS A 52 2.30 -9.35 4.88
CA LYS A 52 2.97 -10.50 5.51
C LYS A 52 2.29 -10.93 6.81
N LYS A 53 1.92 -9.97 7.65
CA LYS A 53 1.19 -10.23 8.90
C LYS A 53 -0.20 -10.83 8.64
N ALA A 54 -0.93 -10.34 7.65
CA ALA A 54 -2.25 -10.86 7.28
C ALA A 54 -2.15 -12.28 6.69
N THR A 55 -1.14 -12.55 5.87
CA THR A 55 -0.90 -13.88 5.28
C THR A 55 -0.22 -14.86 6.21
N GLN A 56 0.14 -14.44 7.43
CA GLN A 56 0.74 -15.33 8.41
C GLN A 56 -0.34 -16.23 9.00
N VAL A 57 -0.09 -17.54 8.95
CA VAL A 57 -0.96 -18.55 9.54
C VAL A 57 -1.09 -18.30 11.05
N PRO A 58 -2.27 -17.95 11.55
CA PRO A 58 -2.47 -17.73 12.98
C PRO A 58 -2.46 -19.07 13.73
N ALA A 59 -1.63 -19.18 14.77
CA ALA A 59 -1.49 -20.41 15.55
C ALA A 59 -2.80 -20.86 16.25
N ASN A 60 -3.71 -19.91 16.52
CA ASN A 60 -5.04 -20.15 17.05
C ASN A 60 -6.07 -19.38 16.23
N PRO A 61 -7.33 -19.86 16.14
CA PRO A 61 -8.41 -19.10 15.52
C PRO A 61 -8.57 -17.71 16.19
N PRO A 62 -8.73 -16.62 15.41
CA PRO A 62 -9.01 -15.30 15.93
C PRO A 62 -10.25 -15.31 16.83
N ARG A 63 -10.12 -14.70 18.02
CA ARG A 63 -11.26 -14.50 18.92
C ARG A 63 -12.38 -13.68 18.28
N HIS A 64 -12.03 -12.77 17.38
CA HIS A 64 -12.94 -11.89 16.65
C HIS A 64 -12.79 -12.09 15.15
N MET A 65 -13.40 -13.15 14.63
CA MET A 65 -13.23 -13.59 13.24
C MET A 65 -13.58 -12.50 12.22
N GLU A 66 -14.68 -11.78 12.44
CA GLU A 66 -15.11 -10.69 11.54
C GLU A 66 -14.08 -9.57 11.44
N ARG A 67 -13.52 -9.14 12.58
CA ARG A 67 -12.48 -8.11 12.62
C ARG A 67 -11.23 -8.58 11.92
N TRP A 68 -10.82 -9.82 12.18
CA TRP A 68 -9.66 -10.41 11.52
C TRP A 68 -9.84 -10.48 10.00
N LEU A 69 -11.02 -10.86 9.51
CA LEU A 69 -11.32 -10.87 8.07
C LEU A 69 -11.24 -9.47 7.44
N MET A 70 -11.73 -8.44 8.12
CA MET A 70 -11.62 -7.04 7.63
C MET A 70 -10.16 -6.56 7.60
N GLU A 71 -9.39 -6.88 8.63
CA GLU A 71 -7.96 -6.53 8.68
C GLU A 71 -7.18 -7.26 7.59
N TRP A 72 -7.47 -8.55 7.38
CA TRP A 72 -6.89 -9.35 6.31
C TRP A 72 -7.21 -8.77 4.94
N GLU A 73 -8.49 -8.49 4.67
CA GLU A 73 -8.95 -7.89 3.43
C GLU A 73 -8.27 -6.54 3.16
N SER A 74 -8.26 -5.65 4.16
CA SER A 74 -7.65 -4.33 4.01
C SER A 74 -6.17 -4.44 3.66
N ALA A 75 -5.44 -5.37 4.28
CA ALA A 75 -4.02 -5.58 4.01
C ALA A 75 -3.76 -6.13 2.61
N VAL A 76 -4.62 -7.03 2.11
CA VAL A 76 -4.50 -7.58 0.75
C VAL A 76 -4.82 -6.51 -0.30
N ILE A 77 -5.90 -5.73 -0.11
CA ILE A 77 -6.27 -4.64 -1.02
C ILE A 77 -5.17 -3.58 -1.06
N GLU A 78 -4.67 -3.15 0.10
CA GLU A 78 -3.59 -2.17 0.21
C GLU A 78 -2.32 -2.66 -0.50
N ALA A 79 -1.91 -3.91 -0.27
CA ALA A 79 -0.71 -4.47 -0.88
C ALA A 79 -0.83 -4.65 -2.39
N LYS A 80 -2.01 -5.03 -2.90
CA LYS A 80 -2.27 -5.07 -4.35
C LYS A 80 -2.27 -3.68 -4.98
N ALA A 81 -2.85 -2.69 -4.29
CA ALA A 81 -2.86 -1.30 -4.76
C ALA A 81 -1.44 -0.68 -4.84
N GLN A 82 -0.54 -1.09 -3.94
CA GLN A 82 0.86 -0.68 -3.92
C GLN A 82 1.77 -1.57 -4.79
N GLY A 83 1.25 -2.59 -5.47
CA GLY A 83 2.06 -3.47 -6.32
C GLY A 83 3.11 -4.29 -5.56
N VAL A 84 2.80 -4.71 -4.33
CA VAL A 84 3.71 -5.56 -3.53
C VAL A 84 3.92 -6.90 -4.26
N PRO A 85 5.16 -7.30 -4.61
CA PRO A 85 5.42 -8.48 -5.44
C PRO A 85 4.85 -9.79 -4.88
N GLU A 86 4.80 -9.93 -3.55
CA GLU A 86 4.23 -11.12 -2.90
C GLU A 86 2.72 -11.29 -3.10
N THR A 87 2.01 -10.25 -3.58
CA THR A 87 0.59 -10.33 -3.96
C THR A 87 0.37 -10.84 -5.38
N GLU A 88 1.42 -10.84 -6.22
CA GLU A 88 1.35 -11.28 -7.62
C GLU A 88 1.39 -12.80 -7.76
N CYS A 89 1.76 -13.52 -6.70
CA CYS A 89 1.83 -14.98 -6.66
C CYS A 89 0.46 -15.66 -6.63
N SER A 90 -0.63 -14.90 -6.64
CA SER A 90 -2.00 -15.38 -6.47
C SER A 90 -2.91 -14.75 -7.52
N ILE A 91 -3.61 -15.60 -8.29
CA ILE A 91 -4.48 -15.17 -9.39
C ILE A 91 -5.76 -14.56 -8.81
N THR A 92 -6.25 -15.16 -7.71
CA THR A 92 -7.43 -14.70 -6.99
C THR A 92 -7.08 -14.32 -5.56
N TRP A 93 -7.90 -13.47 -4.94
CA TRP A 93 -7.76 -13.23 -3.49
C TRP A 93 -8.02 -14.51 -2.67
N TRP A 94 -8.79 -15.45 -3.23
CA TRP A 94 -9.08 -16.72 -2.58
C TRP A 94 -7.84 -17.58 -2.41
N ASP A 95 -6.92 -17.59 -3.37
CA ASP A 95 -5.66 -18.35 -3.27
C ASP A 95 -4.80 -17.86 -2.07
N ASP A 96 -4.76 -16.55 -1.86
CA ASP A 96 -4.10 -15.94 -0.71
C ASP A 96 -4.80 -16.35 0.60
N PHE A 97 -6.12 -16.30 0.61
CA PHE A 97 -6.92 -16.62 1.79
C PHE A 97 -6.82 -18.10 2.16
N GLU A 98 -6.94 -18.99 1.17
CA GLU A 98 -6.90 -20.44 1.33
C GLU A 98 -5.54 -20.89 1.90
N ARG A 99 -4.44 -20.25 1.48
CA ARG A 99 -3.11 -20.51 2.01
C ARG A 99 -3.01 -20.24 3.51
N VAL A 100 -3.69 -19.20 4.00
CA VAL A 100 -3.68 -18.83 5.42
C VAL A 100 -4.50 -19.83 6.24
N ILE A 101 -5.69 -20.18 5.75
CA ILE A 101 -6.66 -20.96 6.50
C ILE A 101 -6.48 -22.48 6.36
N ARG A 102 -5.88 -22.98 5.27
CA ARG A 102 -5.61 -24.42 5.09
C ARG A 102 -4.22 -24.84 5.51
N ALA A 103 -3.48 -23.97 6.17
CA ALA A 103 -2.16 -24.29 6.64
C ALA A 103 -2.18 -25.56 7.52
N PRO A 104 -1.25 -26.49 7.28
CA PRO A 104 -1.26 -27.79 7.94
C PRO A 104 -1.10 -27.62 9.46
N GLY A 105 -1.91 -28.34 10.23
CA GLY A 105 -1.78 -28.44 11.69
C GLY A 105 -2.86 -27.75 12.52
N ILE A 106 -3.87 -27.10 11.90
CA ILE A 106 -4.97 -26.47 12.65
C ILE A 106 -6.35 -26.94 12.15
N PRO A 107 -6.88 -28.06 12.69
CA PRO A 107 -8.13 -28.69 12.22
C PRO A 107 -9.36 -27.77 12.25
N SER A 108 -9.41 -26.81 13.17
CA SER A 108 -10.54 -25.86 13.30
C SER A 108 -10.68 -24.93 12.10
N TRP A 109 -9.60 -24.69 11.36
CA TRP A 109 -9.67 -23.86 10.16
C TRP A 109 -10.20 -24.59 8.94
N THR A 110 -10.02 -25.91 8.85
CA THR A 110 -10.49 -26.68 7.69
C THR A 110 -12.00 -26.60 7.54
N SER A 111 -12.74 -26.76 8.64
CA SER A 111 -14.21 -26.64 8.63
C SER A 111 -14.67 -25.20 8.35
N PHE A 112 -13.96 -24.21 8.90
CA PHE A 112 -14.23 -22.80 8.61
C PHE A 112 -13.99 -22.50 7.13
N ALA A 113 -12.87 -22.94 6.55
CA ALA A 113 -12.51 -22.75 5.15
C ALA A 113 -13.56 -23.33 4.20
N GLN A 114 -14.03 -24.55 4.49
CA GLN A 114 -15.12 -25.16 3.73
C GLN A 114 -16.42 -24.35 3.84
N ALA A 115 -16.87 -24.04 5.06
CA ALA A 115 -18.10 -23.29 5.24
C ALA A 115 -18.04 -21.91 4.58
N PHE A 116 -16.90 -21.23 4.71
CA PHE A 116 -16.68 -19.91 4.13
C PHE A 116 -16.62 -19.94 2.62
N GLY A 117 -15.94 -20.94 2.03
CA GLY A 117 -15.87 -21.15 0.60
C GLY A 117 -17.25 -21.41 -0.02
N ILE A 118 -18.09 -22.20 0.66
CA ILE A 118 -19.48 -22.44 0.22
C ILE A 118 -20.31 -21.15 0.33
N LEU A 119 -20.23 -20.42 1.44
CA LEU A 119 -21.04 -19.22 1.67
C LEU A 119 -20.63 -18.03 0.79
N ASN A 120 -19.43 -18.05 0.22
CA ASN A 120 -18.90 -16.96 -0.60
C ASN A 120 -18.51 -17.44 -2.01
N SER A 121 -19.02 -18.59 -2.48
CA SER A 121 -18.65 -19.18 -3.78
C SER A 121 -18.77 -18.17 -4.93
N ASP A 122 -19.91 -17.49 -5.03
CA ASP A 122 -20.16 -16.51 -6.09
C ASP A 122 -19.16 -15.35 -6.05
N ARG A 123 -18.67 -14.98 -4.86
CA ARG A 123 -17.70 -13.88 -4.71
C ARG A 123 -16.28 -14.34 -5.03
N ILE A 124 -15.98 -15.61 -4.72
CA ILE A 124 -14.72 -16.25 -5.11
C ILE A 124 -14.65 -16.35 -6.63
N ASP A 125 -15.73 -16.82 -7.27
CA ASP A 125 -15.82 -16.98 -8.73
C ASP A 125 -15.71 -15.63 -9.47
N ASN A 126 -16.28 -14.57 -8.89
CA ASN A 126 -16.17 -13.21 -9.43
C ASN A 126 -14.91 -12.46 -8.96
N ASN A 127 -14.04 -13.08 -8.16
CA ASN A 127 -12.84 -12.49 -7.57
C ASN A 127 -13.10 -11.17 -6.79
N GLU A 128 -14.26 -11.08 -6.13
CA GLU A 128 -14.69 -9.90 -5.38
C GLU A 128 -14.26 -9.94 -3.91
N ILE A 129 -13.31 -9.08 -3.54
CA ILE A 129 -12.88 -8.87 -2.15
C ILE A 129 -13.55 -7.59 -1.59
N SER A 130 -14.67 -7.76 -0.88
CA SER A 130 -15.49 -6.63 -0.37
C SER A 130 -16.28 -6.93 0.93
N PHE A 131 -15.66 -7.57 1.93
CA PHE A 131 -16.30 -7.88 3.22
C PHE A 131 -16.73 -6.60 3.97
N GLY A 132 -15.96 -5.51 3.87
CA GLY A 132 -16.27 -4.22 4.51
C GLY A 132 -17.36 -3.37 3.85
N GLU A 133 -17.68 -3.55 2.56
CA GLU A 133 -18.68 -2.71 1.87
C GLU A 133 -20.12 -2.93 2.38
N LYS A 134 -20.44 -4.13 2.88
CA LYS A 134 -21.74 -4.43 3.49
C LYS A 134 -21.95 -3.72 4.84
N LEU A 135 -20.88 -3.34 5.55
CA LEU A 135 -20.99 -2.60 6.81
C LEU A 135 -21.26 -1.12 6.59
N LYS A 136 -20.67 -0.52 5.55
CA LYS A 136 -20.97 0.87 5.15
C LYS A 136 -22.39 1.04 4.63
N LYS A 137 -22.97 0.01 3.98
CA LYS A 137 -24.36 0.03 3.52
C LYS A 137 -25.36 -0.10 4.67
N LYS A 138 -25.10 -0.92 5.70
CA LYS A 138 -25.98 -0.98 6.90
C LYS A 138 -25.98 0.32 7.71
N ALA A 139 -24.84 1.01 7.82
CA ALA A 139 -24.76 2.30 8.51
C ALA A 139 -25.49 3.46 7.79
N LYS A 140 -25.80 3.31 6.50
CA LYS A 140 -26.54 4.32 5.71
C LYS A 140 -28.05 4.08 5.64
N THR A 141 -28.56 2.94 6.11
CA THR A 141 -29.98 2.60 6.04
C THR A 141 -30.70 2.81 7.38
N GLU A 142 -30.00 3.23 8.43
CA GLU A 142 -30.55 3.59 9.75
C GLU A 142 -30.38 5.09 10.06
N VAL A 143 -30.51 5.97 9.05
CA VAL A 143 -30.67 7.43 9.23
C VAL A 143 -31.93 7.90 8.54
#